data_AF-A0A2P5L6P8-F1
#
_entry.id   AF-A0A2P5L6P8-F1
#
_cell.length_a   1.000
_cell.length_b   1.000
_cell.length_c   1.000
_cell.angle_alpha   90.00
_cell.angle_beta   90.00
_cell.angle_gamma   90.00
#
_symmetry.space_group_name_H-M   'P 1'
#
loop_
_entity.id
_entity.type
_entity.pdbx_description
1 polymer ?
#
loop_
_entity_poly.entity_id
_entity_poly.type
_entity_poly.pdbx_seq_one_letter_code
_entity_poly.pdbx_strand_id
1 'polypeptide(L)'
;MLSLFFANRRADRFSLRRSPVLNRNIFLALTLFLVTEVEETRADIEITGVDGLPKDNVLLTLSLNKETCTSPEWKIKQFFAQADSEIDQALRAVGYYRADWEKSLTFNPDCWRAAFNIAPGRQTVIEAVNINISGEAFDDPDFQKLTAKLKAEAGNPLQHNHYEKMKRRIEALADEKGYLDGSFTRHELRVDKDRNSAVVTLDYHSGKRLQFGTITIEQDKLDPEFVRKYLPITTGDYYSGPQLAKTYTALSNSGYFKTVAIDPDVDASHNGKVPVNIILKSKPKYHYSTGLGFDTDIGPLLSGNFINRRINTRGHYLTANLDLSPVQSTADVEYNIPLDNPATDSFSVGAGLKREDTDSYRSFLAKLSGRLKHAYPNGWKQTLALDYSYEDYTTGGTSEQTVLLVPNASWLRSVSDNLLRPTRGYRVQADVGGSHKSLISSVSFLQGLVSATWLQPGFGSGTLITRADLGATLVDPFNKLPTTYRFYAGGINSVRGYAYRELGPTDATGAVVGGQYLSTFSLEYEQPVLPDWSAALFVDTGNAFNSTDIQLKTGVGLGVRWFSPIGPVRLDFAIPLDEAKSSFQIHFATGSRL
;
A
#
# COMPACT_ATOMS: atom_id res chain seq x y z
N MET A 1 48.32 -19.53 16.22
CA MET A 1 49.74 -19.85 16.47
C MET A 1 50.02 -19.57 17.94
N LEU A 2 49.87 -20.59 18.81
CA LEU A 2 50.58 -20.85 20.09
C LEU A 2 49.81 -21.94 20.89
N SER A 3 50.20 -23.18 20.59
CA SER A 3 50.60 -24.31 21.46
C SER A 3 50.41 -24.13 22.99
N LEU A 4 49.67 -25.00 23.72
CA LEU A 4 49.93 -26.40 24.16
C LEU A 4 50.75 -26.55 25.46
N PHE A 5 50.15 -27.17 26.50
CA PHE A 5 50.73 -28.10 27.50
C PHE A 5 49.54 -28.77 28.26
N PHE A 6 49.15 -30.04 27.99
CA PHE A 6 49.55 -31.32 28.64
C PHE A 6 49.49 -31.32 30.19
N ALA A 7 49.01 -32.32 30.96
CA ALA A 7 48.42 -33.65 30.77
C ALA A 7 47.83 -34.08 32.16
N ASN A 8 46.62 -34.66 32.25
CA ASN A 8 46.32 -36.10 32.35
C ASN A 8 46.61 -36.81 33.70
N ARG A 9 45.57 -37.38 34.34
CA ARG A 9 45.65 -38.63 35.13
C ARG A 9 44.27 -39.31 35.30
N ARG A 10 44.17 -40.50 34.67
CA ARG A 10 43.51 -41.78 35.06
C ARG A 10 42.11 -41.73 35.69
N ALA A 11 41.08 -42.25 35.02
CA ALA A 11 40.76 -43.66 34.73
C ALA A 11 40.16 -44.40 35.93
N ASP A 12 38.86 -44.68 35.85
CA ASP A 12 38.32 -45.97 36.27
C ASP A 12 37.20 -46.42 35.32
N ARG A 13 37.30 -47.70 34.96
CA ARG A 13 36.45 -48.43 34.02
C ARG A 13 35.22 -48.96 34.76
N PHE A 14 34.04 -48.88 34.16
CA PHE A 14 33.09 -50.01 34.20
C PHE A 14 32.30 -50.07 32.90
N SER A 15 32.45 -51.20 32.21
CA SER A 15 31.76 -51.61 30.99
C SER A 15 30.34 -52.04 31.27
N LEU A 16 29.39 -51.84 30.34
CA LEU A 16 28.29 -52.78 30.09
C LEU A 16 27.68 -52.59 28.68
N ARG A 17 27.85 -53.65 27.88
CA ARG A 17 27.11 -54.19 26.71
C ARG A 17 26.04 -53.37 25.95
N ARG A 18 26.20 -53.34 24.62
CA ARG A 18 25.18 -53.32 23.53
C ARG A 18 24.22 -54.52 23.71
N SER A 19 22.89 -54.55 23.50
CA SER A 19 21.95 -54.11 22.41
C SER A 19 20.74 -55.13 22.46
N PRO A 20 19.62 -55.07 21.69
CA PRO A 20 18.93 -53.98 20.97
C PRO A 20 17.35 -54.03 21.02
N VAL A 21 16.73 -53.06 20.31
CA VAL A 21 15.37 -52.99 19.70
C VAL A 21 14.09 -52.93 20.58
N LEU A 22 13.31 -51.84 20.47
CA LEU A 22 12.03 -51.75 19.71
C LEU A 22 11.03 -50.72 20.28
N ASN A 23 10.64 -49.79 19.40
CA ASN A 23 9.36 -49.07 19.27
C ASN A 23 8.78 -48.13 20.34
N ARG A 24 8.35 -46.99 19.75
CA ARG A 24 7.13 -46.19 19.98
C ARG A 24 7.15 -45.11 21.06
N ASN A 25 6.72 -43.93 20.59
CA ASN A 25 6.19 -42.79 21.30
C ASN A 25 7.22 -41.88 21.97
N ILE A 26 7.70 -40.87 21.22
CA ILE A 26 8.20 -39.63 21.82
C ILE A 26 7.13 -38.56 21.59
N PHE A 27 6.35 -38.35 22.63
CA PHE A 27 5.46 -37.20 22.78
C PHE A 27 6.33 -35.93 22.80
N LEU A 28 6.00 -35.01 21.90
CA LEU A 28 6.54 -33.66 21.86
C LEU A 28 5.95 -32.88 23.05
N ALA A 29 6.77 -32.57 24.06
CA ALA A 29 6.37 -31.68 25.14
C ALA A 29 6.46 -30.22 24.66
N LEU A 30 5.38 -29.73 24.07
CA LEU A 30 5.16 -28.31 23.80
C LEU A 30 4.76 -27.66 25.12
N THR A 31 5.68 -26.94 25.77
CA THR A 31 5.34 -26.06 26.90
C THR A 31 4.55 -24.87 26.37
N LEU A 32 3.22 -25.04 26.36
CA LEU A 32 2.23 -23.98 26.17
C LEU A 32 2.32 -23.04 27.38
N PHE A 33 2.94 -21.88 27.22
CA PHE A 33 2.65 -20.75 28.12
C PHE A 33 1.21 -20.32 27.79
N LEU A 34 0.23 -20.86 28.53
CA LEU A 34 -1.09 -20.26 28.61
C LEU A 34 -0.92 -18.88 29.25
N VAL A 35 -0.85 -17.86 28.41
CA VAL A 35 -1.33 -16.54 28.82
C VAL A 35 -2.83 -16.71 28.92
N THR A 36 -3.35 -16.89 30.13
CA THR A 36 -4.77 -16.71 30.40
C THR A 36 -5.06 -15.23 30.15
N GLU A 37 -5.52 -14.89 28.95
CA GLU A 37 -6.34 -13.70 28.77
C GLU A 37 -7.53 -13.90 29.71
N VAL A 38 -7.55 -13.16 30.81
CA VAL A 38 -8.78 -12.99 31.59
C VAL A 38 -9.68 -12.17 30.69
N GLU A 39 -10.52 -12.85 29.92
CA GLU A 39 -11.63 -12.22 29.22
C GLU A 39 -12.47 -11.57 30.33
N GLU A 40 -12.37 -10.26 30.50
CA GLU A 40 -13.27 -9.53 31.40
C GLU A 40 -14.68 -9.76 30.87
N THR A 41 -15.43 -10.63 31.55
CA THR A 41 -16.83 -10.88 31.25
C THR A 41 -17.57 -9.55 31.37
N ARG A 42 -17.98 -9.00 30.24
CA ARG A 42 -18.84 -7.82 30.20
C ARG A 42 -20.21 -8.21 30.71
N ALA A 43 -20.81 -7.29 31.45
CA ALA A 43 -22.17 -7.45 31.91
C ALA A 43 -23.16 -7.46 30.74
N ASP A 44 -24.26 -8.19 30.92
CA ASP A 44 -25.30 -8.31 29.91
C ASP A 44 -26.17 -7.05 29.92
N ILE A 45 -26.10 -6.26 28.84
CA ILE A 45 -26.96 -5.10 28.61
C ILE A 45 -27.95 -5.47 27.51
N GLU A 46 -29.19 -5.63 27.90
CA GLU A 46 -30.26 -6.00 26.99
C GLU A 46 -31.04 -4.74 26.58
N ILE A 47 -31.06 -4.47 25.27
CA ILE A 47 -31.89 -3.40 24.68
C ILE A 47 -32.91 -4.05 23.76
N THR A 48 -34.19 -3.82 24.06
CA THR A 48 -35.35 -4.35 23.31
C THR A 48 -36.24 -3.21 22.83
N GLY A 49 -37.06 -3.45 21.80
CA GLY A 49 -38.00 -2.48 21.22
C GLY A 49 -37.41 -1.52 20.18
N VAL A 50 -36.09 -1.51 20.00
CA VAL A 50 -35.38 -0.82 18.91
C VAL A 50 -34.29 -1.71 18.32
N ASP A 51 -34.05 -1.61 17.01
CA ASP A 51 -33.05 -2.40 16.27
C ASP A 51 -32.21 -1.53 15.32
N GLY A 52 -31.02 -1.99 14.97
CA GLY A 52 -30.10 -1.28 14.08
C GLY A 52 -29.57 0.02 14.69
N LEU A 53 -29.54 1.09 13.89
CA LEU A 53 -28.88 2.36 14.25
C LEU A 53 -29.30 2.93 15.62
N PRO A 54 -30.59 2.97 16.03
CA PRO A 54 -31.00 3.47 17.34
C PRO A 54 -30.48 2.59 18.50
N LYS A 55 -30.50 1.26 18.35
CA LYS A 55 -29.97 0.33 19.35
C LYS A 55 -28.46 0.52 19.53
N ASP A 56 -27.73 0.58 18.42
CA ASP A 56 -26.28 0.79 18.42
C ASP A 56 -25.93 2.14 19.06
N ASN A 57 -26.67 3.21 18.74
CA ASN A 57 -26.41 4.53 19.28
C ASN A 57 -26.68 4.62 20.79
N VAL A 58 -27.74 3.94 21.28
CA VAL A 58 -27.99 3.82 22.72
C VAL A 58 -26.85 3.06 23.40
N LEU A 59 -26.46 1.90 22.86
CA LEU A 59 -25.39 1.07 23.43
C LEU A 59 -24.04 1.81 23.49
N LEU A 60 -23.71 2.60 22.46
CA LEU A 60 -22.48 3.40 22.41
C LEU A 60 -22.49 4.58 23.39
N THR A 61 -23.67 5.13 23.69
CA THR A 61 -23.81 6.30 24.57
C THR A 61 -23.86 5.90 26.04
N LEU A 62 -24.40 4.71 26.35
CA LEU A 62 -24.53 4.21 27.71
C LEU A 62 -23.17 4.07 28.41
N SER A 63 -23.01 4.77 29.52
CA SER A 63 -21.80 4.65 30.36
C SER A 63 -21.66 3.24 30.94
N LEU A 64 -22.78 2.55 31.18
CA LEU A 64 -22.83 1.15 31.62
C LEU A 64 -22.14 0.18 30.66
N ASN A 65 -22.15 0.44 29.35
CA ASN A 65 -21.57 -0.46 28.35
C ASN A 65 -20.03 -0.53 28.40
N LYS A 66 -19.41 0.34 29.19
CA LYS A 66 -17.95 0.36 29.43
C LYS A 66 -17.55 -0.39 30.69
N GLU A 67 -18.51 -0.88 31.46
CA GLU A 67 -18.28 -1.48 32.77
C GLU A 67 -18.31 -3.02 32.69
N THR A 68 -17.60 -3.66 33.62
CA THR A 68 -17.43 -5.11 33.66
C THR A 68 -18.18 -5.69 34.85
N CYS A 69 -18.26 -7.02 34.93
CA CYS A 69 -18.91 -7.69 36.07
C CYS A 69 -18.23 -7.37 37.43
N THR A 70 -16.97 -6.92 37.42
CA THR A 70 -16.19 -6.60 38.63
C THR A 70 -16.35 -5.15 39.11
N SER A 71 -17.03 -4.30 38.34
CA SER A 71 -17.27 -2.91 38.70
C SER A 71 -18.09 -2.78 40.00
N PRO A 72 -17.75 -1.83 40.90
CA PRO A 72 -18.47 -1.66 42.16
C PRO A 72 -19.97 -1.37 41.97
N GLU A 73 -20.81 -2.04 42.77
CA GLU A 73 -22.28 -1.92 42.69
C GLU A 73 -22.79 -0.46 42.74
N TRP A 74 -22.19 0.38 43.59
CA TRP A 74 -22.56 1.79 43.70
C TRP A 74 -22.34 2.57 42.39
N LYS A 75 -21.29 2.23 41.64
CA LYS A 75 -20.93 2.86 40.36
C LYS A 75 -21.92 2.44 39.26
N ILE A 76 -22.28 1.15 39.24
CA ILE A 76 -23.31 0.63 38.34
C ILE A 76 -24.67 1.27 38.61
N LYS A 77 -25.08 1.39 39.88
CA LYS A 77 -26.32 2.09 40.25
C LYS A 77 -26.32 3.56 39.83
N GLN A 78 -25.17 4.24 39.95
CA GLN A 78 -25.02 5.62 39.48
C GLN A 78 -25.19 5.73 37.96
N PHE A 79 -24.50 4.91 37.17
CA PHE A 79 -24.65 4.94 35.71
C PHE A 79 -26.03 4.48 35.25
N PHE A 80 -26.66 3.53 35.95
CA PHE A 80 -28.03 3.13 35.68
C PHE A 80 -29.04 4.25 35.98
N ALA A 81 -28.80 5.08 37.00
CA ALA A 81 -29.58 6.28 37.23
C ALA A 81 -29.38 7.31 36.10
N GLN A 82 -28.15 7.45 35.59
CA GLN A 82 -27.82 8.35 34.48
C GLN A 82 -28.35 7.89 33.12
N ALA A 83 -28.60 6.58 32.95
CA ALA A 83 -29.01 5.96 31.69
C ALA A 83 -30.22 6.64 31.03
N ASP A 84 -31.16 7.23 31.79
CA ASP A 84 -32.33 7.91 31.19
C ASP A 84 -31.91 9.08 30.31
N SER A 85 -30.97 9.91 30.78
CA SER A 85 -30.48 11.05 30.00
C SER A 85 -29.64 10.59 28.80
N GLU A 86 -28.90 9.50 28.95
CA GLU A 86 -28.05 8.94 27.89
C GLU A 86 -28.91 8.32 26.77
N ILE A 87 -29.96 7.59 27.14
CA ILE A 87 -30.93 7.00 26.21
C ILE A 87 -31.70 8.11 25.48
N ASP A 88 -32.22 9.11 26.20
CA ASP A 88 -32.89 10.27 25.59
C ASP A 88 -32.00 10.98 24.57
N GLN A 89 -30.74 11.26 24.94
CA GLN A 89 -29.77 11.91 24.07
C GLN A 89 -29.48 11.05 22.83
N ALA A 90 -29.26 9.75 23.00
CA ALA A 90 -28.97 8.82 21.92
C ALA A 90 -30.14 8.69 20.94
N LEU A 91 -31.37 8.59 21.44
CA LEU A 91 -32.57 8.44 20.63
C LEU A 91 -32.92 9.74 19.88
N ARG A 92 -32.75 10.91 20.52
CA ARG A 92 -32.92 12.21 19.86
C ARG A 92 -31.93 12.43 18.72
N ALA A 93 -30.69 11.99 18.89
CA ALA A 93 -29.66 12.11 17.85
C ALA A 93 -30.03 11.38 16.55
N VAL A 94 -30.85 10.34 16.63
CA VAL A 94 -31.39 9.57 15.49
C VAL A 94 -32.87 9.85 15.21
N GLY A 95 -33.43 10.92 15.79
CA GLY A 95 -34.74 11.45 15.41
C GLY A 95 -35.93 11.01 16.26
N TYR A 96 -35.75 10.29 17.37
CA TYR A 96 -36.84 9.94 18.28
C TYR A 96 -36.92 10.91 19.46
N TYR A 97 -37.92 11.79 19.47
CA TYR A 97 -38.09 12.84 20.49
C TYR A 97 -39.17 12.55 21.52
N ARG A 98 -39.93 11.47 21.31
CA ARG A 98 -41.04 11.01 22.14
C ARG A 98 -40.88 9.55 22.52
N ALA A 99 -39.63 9.09 22.58
CA ALA A 99 -39.34 7.76 23.06
C ALA A 99 -39.67 7.66 24.55
N ASP A 100 -40.13 6.49 24.95
CA ASP A 100 -40.37 6.10 26.32
C ASP A 100 -39.63 4.78 26.59
N TRP A 101 -39.28 4.50 27.84
CA TRP A 101 -38.59 3.25 28.17
C TRP A 101 -38.81 2.80 29.60
N GLU A 102 -38.82 1.48 29.76
CA GLU A 102 -38.73 0.83 31.06
C GLU A 102 -37.31 0.30 31.26
N LYS A 103 -36.77 0.48 32.47
CA LYS A 103 -35.45 -0.03 32.82
C LYS A 103 -35.47 -0.89 34.07
N SER A 104 -34.69 -1.96 34.07
CA SER A 104 -34.46 -2.81 35.24
C SER A 104 -32.99 -3.13 35.41
N LEU A 105 -32.56 -3.27 36.66
CA LEU A 105 -31.20 -3.61 37.05
C LEU A 105 -31.25 -4.76 38.06
N THR A 106 -30.54 -5.84 37.77
CA THR A 106 -30.44 -7.02 38.63
C THR A 106 -28.98 -7.35 38.91
N PHE A 107 -28.71 -7.82 40.13
CA PHE A 107 -27.38 -8.27 40.55
C PHE A 107 -27.45 -9.75 40.88
N ASN A 108 -26.63 -10.54 40.21
CA ASN A 108 -26.39 -11.94 40.49
C ASN A 108 -25.01 -12.09 41.16
N PRO A 109 -24.73 -13.23 41.83
CA PRO A 109 -23.44 -13.46 42.48
C PRO A 109 -22.23 -13.33 41.54
N ASP A 110 -22.43 -13.62 40.25
CA ASP A 110 -21.37 -13.65 39.24
C ASP A 110 -21.29 -12.36 38.39
N CYS A 111 -22.37 -11.59 38.26
CA CYS A 111 -22.41 -10.36 37.45
C CYS A 111 -23.72 -9.55 37.67
N TRP A 112 -23.83 -8.40 37.02
CA TRP A 112 -25.07 -7.59 36.94
C TRP A 112 -25.67 -7.63 35.54
N ARG A 113 -26.98 -7.38 35.43
CA ARG A 113 -27.71 -7.27 34.16
C ARG A 113 -28.60 -6.03 34.17
N ALA A 114 -28.47 -5.20 33.13
CA ALA A 114 -29.33 -4.04 32.91
C ALA A 114 -30.18 -4.26 31.66
N ALA A 115 -31.50 -4.16 31.79
CA ALA A 115 -32.41 -4.29 30.65
C ALA A 115 -33.16 -2.98 30.43
N PHE A 116 -33.19 -2.52 29.17
CA PHE A 116 -33.88 -1.33 28.69
C PHE A 116 -34.88 -1.74 27.61
N ASN A 117 -36.17 -1.62 27.91
CA ASN A 117 -37.24 -1.87 26.95
C ASN A 117 -37.72 -0.52 26.40
N ILE A 118 -37.36 -0.21 25.16
CA ILE A 118 -37.53 1.11 24.56
C ILE A 118 -38.72 1.10 23.60
N ALA A 119 -39.69 1.97 23.84
CA ALA A 119 -40.75 2.31 22.91
C ALA A 119 -40.35 3.60 22.16
N PRO A 120 -39.76 3.51 20.94
CA PRO A 120 -39.15 4.66 20.28
C PRO A 120 -40.16 5.73 19.83
N GLY A 121 -41.43 5.36 19.63
CA GLY A 121 -42.44 6.23 19.04
C GLY A 121 -42.22 6.48 17.54
N ARG A 122 -42.82 7.54 17.02
CA ARG A 122 -42.63 7.93 15.60
C ARG A 122 -41.30 8.65 15.45
N GLN A 123 -40.54 8.28 14.42
CA GLN A 123 -39.32 8.97 14.07
C GLN A 123 -39.64 10.31 13.41
N THR A 124 -38.94 11.36 13.83
CA THR A 124 -39.02 12.69 13.21
C THR A 124 -38.47 12.64 11.80
N VAL A 125 -39.19 13.22 10.84
CA VAL A 125 -38.80 13.32 9.42
C VAL A 125 -38.45 14.76 9.07
N ILE A 126 -37.46 14.96 8.20
CA ILE A 126 -37.10 16.28 7.69
C ILE A 126 -38.16 16.73 6.68
N GLU A 127 -39.00 17.68 7.04
CA GLU A 127 -40.07 18.23 6.19
C GLU A 127 -39.50 19.14 5.10
N ALA A 128 -38.50 19.96 5.44
CA ALA A 128 -37.86 20.86 4.51
C ALA A 128 -36.39 21.11 4.88
N VAL A 129 -35.56 21.30 3.84
CA VAL A 129 -34.17 21.74 3.94
C VAL A 129 -34.05 23.05 3.18
N ASN A 130 -34.03 24.16 3.91
CA ASN A 130 -33.87 25.50 3.38
C ASN A 130 -32.39 25.86 3.43
N ILE A 131 -31.77 26.02 2.27
CA ILE A 131 -30.38 26.46 2.15
C ILE A 131 -30.33 27.68 1.24
N ASN A 132 -29.85 28.78 1.79
CA ASN A 132 -29.63 30.03 1.08
C ASN A 132 -28.14 30.35 1.13
N ILE A 133 -27.54 30.49 -0.05
CA ILE A 133 -26.16 30.95 -0.22
C ILE A 133 -26.22 32.40 -0.67
N SER A 134 -25.44 33.27 -0.05
CA SER A 134 -25.32 34.69 -0.41
C SER A 134 -23.85 35.09 -0.53
N GLY A 135 -23.58 36.25 -1.14
CA GLY A 135 -22.22 36.65 -1.52
C GLY A 135 -21.85 36.12 -2.91
N GLU A 136 -20.55 36.12 -3.23
CA GLU A 136 -20.07 35.70 -4.56
C GLU A 136 -20.24 34.20 -4.85
N ALA A 137 -20.50 33.36 -3.83
CA ALA A 137 -20.78 31.93 -4.03
C ALA A 137 -22.20 31.64 -4.53
N PHE A 138 -23.09 32.63 -4.58
CA PHE A 138 -24.47 32.46 -5.06
C PHE A 138 -24.50 31.91 -6.50
N ASP A 139 -23.65 32.46 -7.37
CA ASP A 139 -23.54 32.05 -8.79
C ASP A 139 -22.49 30.95 -9.01
N ASP A 140 -21.88 30.41 -7.95
CA ASP A 140 -20.88 29.36 -8.07
C ASP A 140 -21.54 27.99 -8.38
N PRO A 141 -21.21 27.35 -9.52
CA PRO A 141 -21.86 26.10 -9.93
C PRO A 141 -21.68 24.95 -8.93
N ASP A 142 -20.57 24.91 -8.18
CA ASP A 142 -20.31 23.85 -7.21
C ASP A 142 -21.18 24.03 -5.96
N PHE A 143 -21.40 25.28 -5.53
CA PHE A 143 -22.36 25.59 -4.46
C PHE A 143 -23.79 25.28 -4.89
N GLN A 144 -24.17 25.59 -6.14
CA GLN A 144 -25.50 25.24 -6.67
C GLN A 144 -25.71 23.72 -6.70
N LYS A 145 -24.71 22.97 -7.17
CA LYS A 145 -24.74 21.50 -7.18
C LYS A 145 -24.81 20.90 -5.79
N LEU A 146 -24.00 21.41 -4.85
CA LEU A 146 -23.98 20.95 -3.46
C LEU A 146 -25.33 21.24 -2.79
N THR A 147 -25.84 22.46 -2.90
CA THR A 147 -27.11 22.86 -2.28
C THR A 147 -28.28 22.06 -2.83
N ALA A 148 -28.36 21.82 -4.15
CA ALA A 148 -29.37 20.96 -4.73
C ALA A 148 -29.33 19.53 -4.16
N LYS A 149 -28.13 18.97 -4.00
CA LYS A 149 -27.93 17.64 -3.39
C LYS A 149 -28.36 17.60 -1.92
N LEU A 150 -28.02 18.62 -1.14
CA LEU A 150 -28.38 18.67 0.28
C LEU A 150 -29.88 18.93 0.48
N LYS A 151 -30.51 19.75 -0.37
CA LYS A 151 -31.97 19.97 -0.36
C LYS A 151 -32.76 18.68 -0.61
N ALA A 152 -32.22 17.77 -1.41
CA ALA A 152 -32.80 16.45 -1.66
C ALA A 152 -32.79 15.51 -0.44
N GLU A 153 -32.19 15.90 0.69
CA GLU A 153 -32.29 15.13 1.94
C GLU A 153 -33.64 15.33 2.67
N ALA A 154 -34.49 16.26 2.20
CA ALA A 154 -35.87 16.36 2.67
C ALA A 154 -36.65 15.05 2.42
N GLY A 155 -37.51 14.68 3.37
CA GLY A 155 -38.23 13.41 3.40
C GLY A 155 -37.49 12.28 4.11
N ASN A 156 -36.20 12.42 4.40
CA ASN A 156 -35.45 11.42 5.16
C ASN A 156 -35.71 11.53 6.68
N PRO A 157 -35.52 10.44 7.44
CA PRO A 157 -35.52 10.49 8.89
C PRO A 157 -34.44 11.44 9.42
N LEU A 158 -34.76 12.20 10.47
CA LEU A 158 -33.84 13.15 11.07
C LEU A 158 -32.67 12.42 11.74
N GLN A 159 -31.45 12.82 11.38
CA GLN A 159 -30.23 12.44 12.10
C GLN A 159 -29.37 13.69 12.32
N HIS A 160 -28.98 13.96 13.56
CA HIS A 160 -28.22 15.16 13.91
C HIS A 160 -26.85 15.19 13.21
N ASN A 161 -26.23 14.02 13.06
CA ASN A 161 -24.97 13.90 12.33
C ASN A 161 -25.11 14.33 10.86
N HIS A 162 -26.26 14.10 10.23
CA HIS A 162 -26.48 14.54 8.84
C HIS A 162 -26.57 16.06 8.76
N TYR A 163 -27.31 16.71 9.67
CA TYR A 163 -27.36 18.17 9.77
C TYR A 163 -25.95 18.79 9.95
N GLU A 164 -25.15 18.28 10.87
CA GLU A 164 -23.78 18.77 11.06
C GLU A 164 -22.87 18.48 9.85
N LYS A 165 -23.09 17.36 9.15
CA LYS A 165 -22.40 17.06 7.87
C LYS A 165 -22.79 18.03 6.76
N MET A 166 -24.05 18.49 6.70
CA MET A 166 -24.48 19.50 5.72
C MET A 166 -23.69 20.79 5.91
N LYS A 167 -23.63 21.31 7.15
CA LYS A 167 -22.88 22.53 7.49
C LYS A 167 -21.41 22.41 7.10
N ARG A 168 -20.75 21.35 7.58
CA ARG A 168 -19.33 21.09 7.28
C ARG A 168 -19.05 20.96 5.80
N ARG A 169 -19.97 20.42 4.99
CA ARG A 169 -19.78 20.32 3.53
C ARG A 169 -19.82 21.69 2.85
N ILE A 170 -20.65 22.61 3.32
CA ILE A 170 -20.72 23.98 2.80
C ILE A 170 -19.45 24.75 3.18
N GLU A 171 -19.03 24.69 4.45
CA GLU A 171 -17.77 25.30 4.93
C GLU A 171 -16.56 24.71 4.20
N ALA A 172 -16.46 23.38 4.08
CA ALA A 172 -15.36 22.74 3.37
C ALA A 172 -15.29 23.15 1.89
N LEU A 173 -16.42 23.32 1.22
CA LEU A 173 -16.44 23.82 -0.17
C LEU A 173 -16.01 25.30 -0.23
N ALA A 174 -16.40 26.10 0.76
CA ALA A 174 -15.96 27.49 0.88
C ALA A 174 -14.44 27.57 1.02
N ASP A 175 -13.85 26.82 1.95
CA ASP A 175 -12.41 26.73 2.18
C ASP A 175 -11.67 26.24 0.93
N GLU A 176 -12.19 25.18 0.29
CA GLU A 176 -11.62 24.58 -0.92
C GLU A 176 -11.54 25.60 -2.06
N LYS A 177 -12.55 26.47 -2.19
CA LYS A 177 -12.67 27.43 -3.29
C LYS A 177 -12.18 28.84 -2.97
N GLY A 178 -11.76 29.10 -1.73
CA GLY A 178 -11.19 30.39 -1.32
C GLY A 178 -12.20 31.42 -0.83
N TYR A 179 -13.36 31.00 -0.33
CA TYR A 179 -14.33 31.86 0.36
C TYR A 179 -14.03 31.89 1.86
N LEU A 180 -12.85 32.40 2.23
CA LEU A 180 -12.28 32.26 3.57
C LEU A 180 -12.95 33.15 4.64
N ASP A 181 -13.65 34.20 4.22
CA ASP A 181 -14.46 35.07 5.11
C ASP A 181 -15.89 34.54 5.29
N GLY A 182 -16.19 33.36 4.76
CA GLY A 182 -17.53 32.79 4.74
C GLY A 182 -18.00 32.35 6.12
N SER A 183 -19.28 32.59 6.43
CA SER A 183 -19.88 32.17 7.70
C SER A 183 -21.38 31.94 7.60
N PHE A 184 -21.90 31.09 8.50
CA PHE A 184 -23.35 30.95 8.66
C PHE A 184 -23.93 32.14 9.41
N THR A 185 -24.80 32.89 8.74
CA THR A 185 -25.62 33.92 9.39
C THR A 185 -26.84 33.31 10.09
N ARG A 186 -27.26 32.12 9.65
CA ARG A 186 -28.28 31.30 10.29
C ARG A 186 -27.99 29.82 10.15
N HIS A 187 -28.09 29.08 11.25
CA HIS A 187 -27.98 27.62 11.23
C HIS A 187 -28.91 27.01 12.29
N GLU A 188 -30.15 26.71 11.88
CA GLU A 188 -31.20 26.25 12.78
C GLU A 188 -31.71 24.86 12.37
N LEU A 189 -31.89 23.99 13.36
CA LEU A 189 -32.65 22.75 13.25
C LEU A 189 -33.87 22.86 14.15
N ARG A 190 -35.05 23.11 13.56
CA ARG A 190 -36.30 23.25 14.30
C ARG A 190 -37.06 21.94 14.28
N VAL A 191 -37.37 21.39 15.45
CA VAL A 191 -38.09 20.13 15.59
C VAL A 191 -39.46 20.37 16.21
N ASP A 192 -40.51 19.95 15.49
CA ASP A 192 -41.88 19.89 15.98
C ASP A 192 -42.16 18.48 16.50
N LYS A 193 -42.23 18.36 17.83
CA LYS A 193 -42.44 17.07 18.51
C LYS A 193 -43.86 16.53 18.33
N ASP A 194 -44.83 17.40 18.09
CA ASP A 194 -46.23 17.00 17.94
C ASP A 194 -46.47 16.44 16.55
N ARG A 195 -45.87 17.07 15.54
CA ARG A 195 -45.94 16.63 14.14
C ARG A 195 -44.90 15.57 13.76
N ASN A 196 -43.91 15.31 14.62
CA ASN A 196 -42.73 14.50 14.30
C ASN A 196 -42.07 14.98 12.99
N SER A 197 -41.95 16.31 12.85
CA SER A 197 -41.31 16.92 11.69
C SER A 197 -40.17 17.84 12.10
N ALA A 198 -39.20 18.01 11.20
CA ALA A 198 -38.06 18.90 11.39
C ALA A 198 -37.84 19.78 10.16
N VAL A 199 -37.45 21.02 10.38
CA VAL A 199 -37.06 21.96 9.33
C VAL A 199 -35.62 22.39 9.57
N VAL A 200 -34.78 22.17 8.56
CA VAL A 200 -33.40 22.65 8.54
C VAL A 200 -33.37 24.00 7.82
N THR A 201 -32.77 25.02 8.44
CA THR A 201 -32.54 26.33 7.80
C THR A 201 -31.08 26.72 7.95
N LEU A 202 -30.40 26.84 6.81
CA LEU A 202 -28.99 27.19 6.70
C LEU A 202 -28.84 28.40 5.77
N ASP A 203 -28.48 29.55 6.33
CA ASP A 203 -28.15 30.76 5.57
C ASP A 203 -26.64 30.98 5.68
N TYR A 204 -25.95 30.84 4.56
CA TYR A 204 -24.49 30.98 4.47
C TYR A 204 -24.14 32.23 3.66
N HIS A 205 -23.31 33.09 4.23
CA HIS A 205 -22.75 34.24 3.54
C HIS A 205 -21.30 33.95 3.19
N SER A 206 -20.99 33.82 1.89
CA SER A 206 -19.65 33.39 1.44
C SER A 206 -18.60 34.50 1.45
N GLY A 207 -19.02 35.77 1.57
CA GLY A 207 -18.15 36.89 1.26
C GLY A 207 -17.66 36.84 -0.19
N LYS A 208 -16.43 37.31 -0.41
CA LYS A 208 -15.77 37.32 -1.72
C LYS A 208 -14.86 36.12 -1.89
N ARG A 209 -14.68 35.70 -3.13
CA ARG A 209 -13.71 34.66 -3.47
C ARG A 209 -12.32 35.25 -3.54
N LEU A 210 -11.44 34.82 -2.64
CA LEU A 210 -10.07 35.30 -2.57
C LEU A 210 -9.20 34.72 -3.68
N GLN A 211 -8.11 35.43 -3.99
CA GLN A 211 -7.08 35.05 -4.96
C GLN A 211 -5.75 34.86 -4.25
N PHE A 212 -4.83 34.11 -4.85
CA PHE A 212 -3.44 34.08 -4.39
C PHE A 212 -2.77 35.42 -4.64
N GLY A 213 -2.16 35.97 -3.59
CA GLY A 213 -1.31 37.15 -3.62
C GLY A 213 0.14 36.81 -4.00
N THR A 214 1.08 37.59 -3.47
CA THR A 214 2.51 37.33 -3.66
C THR A 214 2.87 35.98 -3.06
N ILE A 215 3.58 35.16 -3.83
CA ILE A 215 4.06 33.85 -3.38
C ILE A 215 5.57 33.95 -3.16
N THR A 216 6.01 33.84 -1.92
CA THR A 216 7.41 33.89 -1.52
C THR A 216 7.91 32.48 -1.23
N ILE A 217 9.12 32.14 -1.71
CA ILE A 217 9.74 30.84 -1.48
C ILE A 217 11.07 31.04 -0.75
N GLU A 218 11.11 30.62 0.51
CA GLU A 218 12.30 30.68 1.35
C GLU A 218 13.07 29.35 1.29
N GLN A 219 14.20 29.36 0.58
CA GLN A 219 15.11 28.22 0.45
C GLN A 219 16.53 28.68 0.07
N ASP A 220 17.54 27.83 0.24
CA ASP A 220 18.96 28.21 0.13
C ASP A 220 19.83 27.38 -0.82
N LYS A 221 19.32 26.31 -1.45
CA LYS A 221 20.16 25.33 -2.20
C LYS A 221 19.84 25.17 -3.67
N LEU A 222 18.63 25.49 -4.11
CA LEU A 222 18.16 25.26 -5.47
C LEU A 222 17.91 26.60 -6.19
N ASP A 223 17.75 26.54 -7.50
CA ASP A 223 17.31 27.67 -8.29
C ASP A 223 15.83 27.99 -7.96
N PRO A 224 15.47 29.22 -7.58
CA PRO A 224 14.07 29.60 -7.33
C PRO A 224 13.14 29.29 -8.49
N GLU A 225 13.58 29.46 -9.74
CA GLU A 225 12.77 29.16 -10.93
C GLU A 225 12.52 27.65 -11.07
N PHE A 226 13.50 26.83 -10.70
CA PHE A 226 13.32 25.38 -10.65
C PHE A 226 12.31 24.98 -9.58
N VAL A 227 12.39 25.56 -8.38
CA VAL A 227 11.43 25.27 -7.29
C VAL A 227 10.03 25.73 -7.68
N ARG A 228 9.89 26.86 -8.38
CA ARG A 228 8.61 27.39 -8.89
C ARG A 228 7.89 26.39 -9.80
N LYS A 229 8.60 25.55 -10.56
CA LYS A 229 8.00 24.50 -11.40
C LYS A 229 7.24 23.43 -10.62
N TYR A 230 7.43 23.32 -9.29
CA TYR A 230 6.63 22.43 -8.44
C TYR A 230 5.28 23.02 -8.01
N LEU A 231 5.06 24.32 -8.24
CA LEU A 231 3.86 25.02 -7.81
C LEU A 231 2.83 25.04 -8.95
N PRO A 232 1.67 24.35 -8.80
CA PRO A 232 0.52 24.56 -9.67
C PRO A 232 -0.22 25.89 -9.42
N ILE A 233 0.25 26.72 -8.49
CA ILE A 233 -0.36 28.00 -8.08
C ILE A 233 0.39 29.19 -8.67
N THR A 234 -0.35 30.18 -9.16
CA THR A 234 0.19 31.47 -9.63
C THR A 234 -0.50 32.62 -8.91
N THR A 235 0.24 33.72 -8.70
CA THR A 235 -0.33 34.97 -8.19
C THR A 235 -1.45 35.46 -9.12
N GLY A 236 -2.61 35.77 -8.55
CA GLY A 236 -3.81 36.18 -9.27
C GLY A 236 -4.81 35.05 -9.54
N ASP A 237 -4.41 33.78 -9.47
CA ASP A 237 -5.35 32.67 -9.54
C ASP A 237 -6.29 32.70 -8.34
N TYR A 238 -7.50 32.17 -8.48
CA TYR A 238 -8.38 31.98 -7.32
C TYR A 238 -7.72 31.08 -6.29
N TYR A 239 -7.86 31.45 -5.02
CA TYR A 239 -7.38 30.63 -3.92
C TYR A 239 -8.01 29.24 -4.00
N SER A 240 -7.18 28.21 -3.81
CA SER A 240 -7.62 26.82 -3.84
C SER A 240 -6.84 25.97 -2.84
N GLY A 241 -7.54 25.49 -1.81
CA GLY A 241 -6.99 24.53 -0.86
C GLY A 241 -6.40 23.28 -1.54
N PRO A 242 -7.09 22.66 -2.52
CA PRO A 242 -6.55 21.53 -3.29
C PRO A 242 -5.25 21.86 -4.03
N GLN A 243 -5.09 23.06 -4.58
CA GLN A 243 -3.84 23.44 -5.24
C GLN A 243 -2.70 23.61 -4.22
N LEU A 244 -2.97 24.16 -3.03
CA LEU A 244 -1.98 24.21 -1.94
C LEU A 244 -1.56 22.80 -1.50
N ALA A 245 -2.51 21.87 -1.36
CA ALA A 245 -2.22 20.48 -1.03
C ALA A 245 -1.39 19.77 -2.13
N LYS A 246 -1.67 20.06 -3.41
CA LYS A 246 -0.85 19.58 -4.53
C LYS A 246 0.57 20.15 -4.48
N THR A 247 0.73 21.44 -4.20
CA THR A 247 2.04 22.08 -4.00
C THR A 247 2.83 21.40 -2.88
N TYR A 248 2.19 21.20 -1.72
CA TYR A 248 2.81 20.49 -0.58
C TYR A 248 3.29 19.10 -0.99
N THR A 249 2.41 18.32 -1.63
CA THR A 249 2.70 16.95 -2.06
C THR A 249 3.86 16.91 -3.06
N ALA A 250 3.85 17.80 -4.07
CA ALA A 250 4.90 17.88 -5.09
C ALA A 250 6.27 18.22 -4.47
N LEU A 251 6.33 19.21 -3.56
CA LEU A 251 7.56 19.61 -2.88
C LEU A 251 8.05 18.54 -1.89
N SER A 252 7.15 17.88 -1.16
CA SER A 252 7.49 16.83 -0.21
C SER A 252 8.06 15.58 -0.93
N ASN A 253 7.44 15.20 -2.04
CA ASN A 253 7.85 14.05 -2.85
C ASN A 253 9.05 14.34 -3.78
N SER A 254 9.46 15.60 -3.94
CA SER A 254 10.61 16.00 -4.78
C SER A 254 11.94 15.36 -4.36
N GLY A 255 12.04 14.90 -3.11
CA GLY A 255 13.27 14.35 -2.55
C GLY A 255 14.27 15.40 -2.08
N TYR A 256 14.08 16.70 -2.35
CA TYR A 256 15.05 17.75 -1.96
C TYR A 256 14.86 18.30 -0.56
N PHE A 257 13.63 18.28 -0.03
CA PHE A 257 13.27 18.98 1.20
C PHE A 257 12.87 18.00 2.31
N LYS A 258 13.28 18.31 3.54
CA LYS A 258 12.89 17.57 4.76
C LYS A 258 11.74 18.25 5.47
N THR A 259 11.54 19.54 5.21
CA THR A 259 10.46 20.35 5.77
C THR A 259 9.87 21.17 4.63
N VAL A 260 8.55 21.11 4.50
CA VAL A 260 7.74 21.92 3.60
C VAL A 260 6.66 22.54 4.47
N ALA A 261 6.71 23.87 4.64
CA ALA A 261 5.65 24.63 5.29
C ALA A 261 5.08 25.61 4.28
N ILE A 262 3.75 25.61 4.13
CA ILE A 262 3.01 26.51 3.26
C ILE A 262 2.06 27.28 4.16
N ASP A 263 2.25 28.59 4.23
CA ASP A 263 1.57 29.48 5.15
C ASP A 263 0.85 30.60 4.38
N PRO A 264 -0.45 30.42 4.08
CA PRO A 264 -1.28 31.49 3.54
C PRO A 264 -1.67 32.46 4.67
N ASP A 265 -1.24 33.72 4.55
CA ASP A 265 -1.52 34.75 5.54
C ASP A 265 -2.80 35.51 5.14
N VAL A 266 -3.93 35.01 5.66
CA VAL A 266 -5.26 35.56 5.38
C VAL A 266 -5.44 36.94 6.04
N ASP A 267 -4.82 37.17 7.19
CA ASP A 267 -4.90 38.45 7.90
C ASP A 267 -4.15 39.56 7.14
N ALA A 268 -3.08 39.21 6.42
CA ALA A 268 -2.38 40.10 5.50
C ALA A 268 -3.03 40.19 4.10
N SER A 269 -4.24 39.66 3.92
CA SER A 269 -4.98 39.78 2.65
C SER A 269 -5.25 41.24 2.32
N HIS A 270 -4.89 41.65 1.11
CA HIS A 270 -5.13 43.01 0.61
C HIS A 270 -5.76 42.96 -0.78
N ASN A 271 -6.86 43.69 -0.98
CA ASN A 271 -7.66 43.67 -2.22
C ASN A 271 -8.11 42.25 -2.64
N GLY A 272 -8.46 41.42 -1.67
CA GLY A 272 -8.90 40.04 -1.92
C GLY A 272 -7.78 39.08 -2.34
N LYS A 273 -6.51 39.45 -2.11
CA LYS A 273 -5.33 38.65 -2.46
C LYS A 273 -4.58 38.22 -1.20
N VAL A 274 -4.49 36.91 -1.00
CA VAL A 274 -3.85 36.27 0.17
C VAL A 274 -2.38 35.97 -0.15
N PRO A 275 -1.40 36.66 0.46
CA PRO A 275 0.01 36.30 0.30
C PRO A 275 0.27 34.89 0.84
N VAL A 276 1.20 34.17 0.20
CA VAL A 276 1.56 32.80 0.57
C VAL A 276 3.07 32.71 0.77
N ASN A 277 3.49 32.34 1.99
CA ASN A 277 4.89 32.05 2.27
C ASN A 277 5.16 30.54 2.24
N ILE A 278 6.18 30.12 1.49
CA ILE A 278 6.59 28.73 1.37
C ILE A 278 7.99 28.58 1.93
N ILE A 279 8.11 27.94 3.08
CA ILE A 279 9.38 27.73 3.78
C ILE A 279 9.87 26.31 3.54
N LEU A 280 11.04 26.18 2.92
CA LEU A 280 11.62 24.89 2.55
C LEU A 280 12.97 24.69 3.23
N LYS A 281 13.12 23.56 3.92
CA LYS A 281 14.41 23.14 4.49
C LYS A 281 14.96 21.95 3.73
N SER A 282 16.17 22.10 3.21
CA SER A 282 16.86 21.10 2.40
C SER A 282 17.21 19.82 3.18
N LYS A 283 17.02 18.65 2.55
CA LYS A 283 17.63 17.37 2.96
C LYS A 283 19.16 17.42 2.76
N PRO A 284 19.94 16.58 3.46
CA PRO A 284 21.36 16.41 3.18
C PRO A 284 21.61 16.08 1.70
N LYS A 285 22.70 16.63 1.14
CA LYS A 285 23.05 16.45 -0.28
C LYS A 285 23.29 14.97 -0.63
N TYR A 286 24.01 14.28 0.23
CA TYR A 286 24.36 12.86 0.06
C TYR A 286 23.51 11.99 0.97
N HIS A 287 23.15 10.81 0.49
CA HIS A 287 22.53 9.75 1.28
C HIS A 287 23.06 8.41 0.86
N TYR A 288 23.31 7.59 1.88
CA TYR A 288 23.85 6.25 1.75
C TYR A 288 22.91 5.33 2.50
N SER A 289 22.55 4.23 1.87
CA SER A 289 21.72 3.19 2.46
C SER A 289 22.41 1.86 2.22
N THR A 290 22.37 0.97 3.20
CA THR A 290 22.81 -0.41 3.04
C THR A 290 21.71 -1.34 3.52
N GLY A 291 21.57 -2.47 2.85
CA GLY A 291 20.60 -3.49 3.17
C GLY A 291 21.25 -4.86 3.18
N LEU A 292 20.78 -5.73 4.06
CA LEU A 292 21.08 -7.15 4.02
C LEU A 292 19.77 -7.88 3.72
N GLY A 293 19.85 -8.85 2.83
CA GLY A 293 18.75 -9.73 2.49
C GLY A 293 19.24 -11.16 2.37
N PHE A 294 18.30 -12.08 2.34
CA PHE A 294 18.56 -13.45 1.95
C PHE A 294 17.35 -13.92 1.17
N ASP A 295 17.60 -14.67 0.11
CA ASP A 295 16.59 -15.35 -0.70
C ASP A 295 17.12 -16.74 -1.01
N THR A 296 16.29 -17.78 -0.93
CA THR A 296 16.72 -19.15 -1.28
C THR A 296 17.09 -19.31 -2.76
N ASP A 297 16.53 -18.48 -3.64
CA ASP A 297 16.78 -18.52 -5.08
C ASP A 297 18.14 -17.90 -5.45
N ILE A 298 18.55 -16.83 -4.76
CA ILE A 298 19.76 -16.06 -5.10
C ILE A 298 20.84 -16.05 -4.01
N GLY A 299 20.53 -16.52 -2.80
CA GLY A 299 21.41 -16.58 -1.64
C GLY A 299 21.42 -15.29 -0.80
N PRO A 300 22.48 -15.08 0.01
CA PRO A 300 22.64 -13.82 0.76
C PRO A 300 22.83 -12.64 -0.20
N LEU A 301 22.18 -11.53 0.12
CA LEU A 301 22.16 -10.29 -0.64
C LEU A 301 22.73 -9.14 0.20
N LEU A 302 23.75 -8.47 -0.33
CA LEU A 302 24.23 -7.18 0.18
C LEU A 302 23.81 -6.08 -0.80
N SER A 303 23.01 -5.14 -0.31
CA SER A 303 22.55 -3.98 -1.07
C SER A 303 23.25 -2.70 -0.59
N GLY A 304 23.60 -1.83 -1.52
CA GLY A 304 24.14 -0.50 -1.29
C GLY A 304 23.50 0.51 -2.22
N ASN A 305 23.00 1.62 -1.68
CA ASN A 305 22.39 2.71 -2.44
C ASN A 305 23.07 4.02 -2.07
N PHE A 306 23.44 4.80 -3.09
CA PHE A 306 23.98 6.14 -2.96
C PHE A 306 23.14 7.12 -3.75
N ILE A 307 22.74 8.22 -3.10
CA ILE A 307 21.99 9.31 -3.73
C ILE A 307 22.76 10.62 -3.51
N ASN A 308 23.16 11.26 -4.62
CA ASN A 308 23.52 12.68 -4.63
C ASN A 308 22.30 13.48 -5.09
N ARG A 309 21.55 14.03 -4.12
CA ARG A 309 20.27 14.69 -4.36
C ARG A 309 20.37 15.98 -5.16
N ARG A 310 21.53 16.64 -5.21
CA ARG A 310 21.66 17.97 -5.83
C ARG A 310 23.04 18.12 -6.43
N ILE A 311 23.21 17.64 -7.66
CA ILE A 311 24.45 17.82 -8.43
C ILE A 311 24.62 19.28 -8.81
N ASN A 312 23.51 19.95 -9.15
CA ASN A 312 23.45 21.37 -9.49
C ASN A 312 22.20 22.02 -8.87
N THR A 313 22.07 23.33 -9.06
CA THR A 313 20.92 24.13 -8.57
C THR A 313 19.63 23.88 -9.36
N ARG A 314 19.72 23.29 -10.56
CA ARG A 314 18.57 22.91 -11.41
C ARG A 314 17.92 21.57 -11.01
N GLY A 315 18.32 20.99 -9.87
CA GLY A 315 17.72 19.77 -9.34
C GLY A 315 18.20 18.48 -9.99
N HIS A 316 19.26 18.48 -10.79
CA HIS A 316 19.78 17.21 -11.30
C HIS A 316 20.30 16.36 -10.12
N TYR A 317 20.04 15.06 -10.14
CA TYR A 317 20.45 14.15 -9.08
C TYR A 317 20.99 12.84 -9.64
N LEU A 318 21.86 12.17 -8.88
CA LEU A 318 22.50 10.92 -9.27
C LEU A 318 22.16 9.84 -8.25
N THR A 319 21.78 8.68 -8.76
CA THR A 319 21.58 7.46 -7.98
C THR A 319 22.61 6.42 -8.43
N ALA A 320 23.21 5.72 -7.48
CA ALA A 320 24.03 4.55 -7.75
C ALA A 320 23.58 3.41 -6.85
N ASN A 321 23.37 2.23 -7.43
CA ASN A 321 22.93 1.03 -6.72
C ASN A 321 23.93 -0.10 -6.93
N LEU A 322 24.11 -0.91 -5.91
CA LEU A 322 24.95 -2.10 -5.92
C LEU A 322 24.22 -3.20 -5.15
N ASP A 323 23.93 -4.31 -5.82
CA ASP A 323 23.38 -5.51 -5.22
C ASP A 323 24.35 -6.67 -5.50
N LEU A 324 24.80 -7.33 -4.43
CA LEU A 324 25.74 -8.44 -4.52
C LEU A 324 25.11 -9.69 -3.92
N SER A 325 24.94 -10.72 -4.75
CA SER A 325 24.60 -12.08 -4.32
C SER A 325 25.35 -13.11 -5.17
N PRO A 326 25.52 -14.36 -4.69
CA PRO A 326 26.17 -15.42 -5.44
C PRO A 326 25.59 -15.64 -6.84
N VAL A 327 24.26 -15.68 -6.94
CA VAL A 327 23.52 -16.00 -8.18
C VAL A 327 23.29 -14.77 -9.05
N GLN A 328 22.98 -13.62 -8.46
CA GLN A 328 22.71 -12.38 -9.22
C GLN A 328 23.41 -11.17 -8.58
N SER A 329 24.22 -10.46 -9.34
CA SER A 329 24.83 -9.21 -8.90
C SER A 329 24.56 -8.08 -9.91
N THR A 330 24.17 -6.91 -9.43
CA THR A 330 23.91 -5.72 -10.26
C THR A 330 24.64 -4.50 -9.73
N ALA A 331 25.10 -3.65 -10.65
CA ALA A 331 25.63 -2.34 -10.33
C ALA A 331 25.13 -1.35 -11.37
N ASP A 332 24.48 -0.26 -10.95
CA ASP A 332 23.99 0.76 -11.87
C ASP A 332 24.22 2.16 -11.34
N VAL A 333 24.30 3.10 -12.28
CA VAL A 333 24.36 4.54 -12.02
C VAL A 333 23.39 5.23 -12.97
N GLU A 334 22.58 6.14 -12.44
CA GLU A 334 21.59 6.90 -13.20
C GLU A 334 21.71 8.39 -12.86
N TYR A 335 21.94 9.22 -13.88
CA TYR A 335 21.90 10.67 -13.81
C TYR A 335 20.50 11.12 -14.24
N ASN A 336 19.78 11.79 -13.34
CA ASN A 336 18.39 12.19 -13.52
C ASN A 336 18.28 13.71 -13.71
N ILE A 337 17.50 14.09 -14.71
CA ILE A 337 17.24 15.46 -15.15
C ILE A 337 15.73 15.69 -15.04
N PRO A 338 15.27 16.44 -14.03
CA PRO A 338 13.88 16.88 -13.99
C PRO A 338 13.54 17.73 -15.21
N LEU A 339 12.37 17.54 -15.79
CA LEU A 339 11.89 18.30 -16.95
C LEU A 339 11.00 19.48 -16.51
N ASP A 340 10.12 19.96 -17.38
CA ASP A 340 9.30 21.15 -17.11
C ASP A 340 8.24 20.94 -16.03
N ASN A 341 7.68 19.74 -15.90
CA ASN A 341 6.87 19.35 -14.73
C ASN A 341 7.70 18.41 -13.85
N PRO A 342 8.62 18.92 -13.01
CA PRO A 342 9.58 18.07 -12.30
C PRO A 342 8.95 17.15 -11.25
N ALA A 343 7.67 17.34 -10.92
CA ALA A 343 6.88 16.44 -10.09
C ALA A 343 6.42 15.16 -10.81
N THR A 344 6.38 15.15 -12.15
CA THR A 344 5.86 14.04 -12.96
C THR A 344 6.82 13.58 -14.05
N ASP A 345 7.71 14.47 -14.51
CA ASP A 345 8.44 14.32 -15.76
C ASP A 345 9.95 14.38 -15.50
N SER A 346 10.69 13.38 -15.98
CA SER A 346 12.14 13.35 -15.88
C SER A 346 12.76 12.61 -17.06
N PHE A 347 13.92 13.09 -17.52
CA PHE A 347 14.81 12.33 -18.39
C PHE A 347 15.98 11.79 -17.58
N SER A 348 16.47 10.60 -17.90
CA SER A 348 17.64 10.03 -17.26
C SER A 348 18.57 9.35 -18.25
N VAL A 349 19.86 9.38 -17.93
CA VAL A 349 20.89 8.59 -18.63
C VAL A 349 21.60 7.74 -17.59
N GLY A 350 21.79 6.47 -17.89
CA GLY A 350 22.43 5.57 -16.95
C GLY A 350 23.24 4.46 -17.61
N ALA A 351 24.05 3.82 -16.80
CA ALA A 351 24.81 2.63 -17.14
C ALA A 351 24.54 1.55 -16.08
N GLY A 352 24.48 0.30 -16.51
CA GLY A 352 24.21 -0.83 -15.63
C GLY A 352 25.03 -2.06 -16.04
N LEU A 353 25.46 -2.82 -15.04
CA LEU A 353 26.09 -4.12 -15.16
C LEU A 353 25.25 -5.15 -14.42
N LYS A 354 25.06 -6.33 -14.99
CA LYS A 354 24.39 -7.46 -14.36
C LYS A 354 25.18 -8.74 -14.62
N ARG A 355 25.47 -9.49 -13.57
CA ARG A 355 26.01 -10.85 -13.65
C ARG A 355 24.95 -11.81 -13.12
N GLU A 356 24.68 -12.87 -13.86
CA GLU A 356 23.87 -14.00 -13.41
C GLU A 356 24.64 -15.31 -13.56
N ASP A 357 24.59 -16.14 -12.53
CA ASP A 357 25.18 -17.48 -12.52
C ASP A 357 24.16 -18.41 -11.88
N THR A 358 23.41 -19.12 -12.74
CA THR A 358 22.30 -19.99 -12.35
C THR A 358 22.60 -21.43 -12.76
N ASP A 359 21.78 -22.37 -12.30
CA ASP A 359 21.86 -23.77 -12.74
C ASP A 359 21.57 -23.95 -14.24
N SER A 360 20.89 -22.98 -14.87
CA SER A 360 20.42 -23.03 -16.25
C SER A 360 21.37 -22.33 -17.22
N TYR A 361 21.98 -21.22 -16.78
CA TYR A 361 22.84 -20.39 -17.61
C TYR A 361 23.75 -19.48 -16.77
N ARG A 362 24.82 -18.98 -17.41
CA ARG A 362 25.65 -17.89 -16.91
C ARG A 362 25.61 -16.72 -17.87
N SER A 363 25.48 -15.49 -17.39
CA SER A 363 25.52 -14.30 -18.23
C SER A 363 26.18 -13.09 -17.55
N PHE A 364 26.75 -12.23 -18.40
CA PHE A 364 27.20 -10.89 -18.06
C PHE A 364 26.60 -9.90 -19.06
N LEU A 365 25.81 -8.96 -18.55
CA LEU A 365 25.14 -7.90 -19.30
C LEU A 365 25.74 -6.55 -18.92
N ALA A 366 26.13 -5.77 -19.92
CA ALA A 366 26.45 -4.35 -19.80
C ALA A 366 25.43 -3.53 -20.61
N LYS A 367 24.93 -2.44 -20.03
CA LYS A 367 23.82 -1.67 -20.57
C LYS A 367 24.04 -0.17 -20.41
N LEU A 368 23.75 0.58 -21.47
CA LEU A 368 23.59 2.04 -21.46
C LEU A 368 22.14 2.36 -21.79
N SER A 369 21.54 3.29 -21.05
CA SER A 369 20.11 3.59 -21.16
C SER A 369 19.86 5.09 -21.18
N GLY A 370 19.01 5.55 -22.10
CA GLY A 370 18.32 6.84 -21.99
C GLY A 370 16.84 6.59 -21.70
N ARG A 371 16.25 7.23 -20.68
CA ARG A 371 14.86 7.01 -20.26
C ARG A 371 14.10 8.33 -20.11
N LEU A 372 12.88 8.37 -20.60
CA LEU A 372 11.90 9.43 -20.39
C LEU A 372 10.77 8.88 -19.51
N LYS A 373 10.60 9.44 -18.31
CA LYS A 373 9.55 9.06 -17.36
C LYS A 373 8.48 10.15 -17.32
N HIS A 374 7.22 9.74 -17.33
CA HIS A 374 6.05 10.63 -17.22
C HIS A 374 5.00 10.00 -16.31
N ALA A 375 4.46 10.77 -15.37
CA ALA A 375 3.37 10.35 -14.49
C ALA A 375 2.06 11.08 -14.83
N TYR A 376 1.05 10.31 -15.26
CA TYR A 376 -0.26 10.83 -15.61
C TYR A 376 -1.11 11.12 -14.36
N PRO A 377 -2.02 12.11 -14.42
CA PRO A 377 -2.92 12.44 -13.30
C PRO A 377 -3.84 11.29 -12.83
N ASN A 378 -4.09 10.30 -13.70
CA ASN A 378 -4.90 9.11 -13.37
C ASN A 378 -4.11 8.02 -12.62
N GLY A 379 -2.83 8.28 -12.29
CA GLY A 379 -1.96 7.38 -11.53
C GLY A 379 -1.12 6.41 -12.38
N TRP A 380 -1.27 6.43 -13.72
CA TRP A 380 -0.37 5.68 -14.60
C TRP A 380 1.00 6.36 -14.69
N LYS A 381 2.06 5.56 -14.72
CA LYS A 381 3.43 5.99 -14.96
C LYS A 381 3.94 5.34 -16.23
N GLN A 382 4.39 6.15 -17.19
CA GLN A 382 5.01 5.67 -18.41
C GLN A 382 6.52 5.87 -18.33
N THR A 383 7.29 4.91 -18.82
CA THR A 383 8.71 5.03 -19.10
C THR A 383 8.95 4.63 -20.55
N LEU A 384 9.48 5.54 -21.36
CA LEU A 384 10.01 5.23 -22.69
C LEU A 384 11.53 5.19 -22.56
N ALA A 385 12.20 4.16 -23.06
CA ALA A 385 13.64 4.10 -23.03
C ALA A 385 14.25 3.55 -24.32
N LEU A 386 15.53 3.89 -24.49
CA LEU A 386 16.39 3.36 -25.52
C LEU A 386 17.61 2.77 -24.84
N ASP A 387 17.78 1.47 -25.02
CA ASP A 387 18.82 0.70 -24.36
C ASP A 387 19.85 0.19 -25.38
N TYR A 388 21.12 0.49 -25.16
CA TYR A 388 22.22 -0.15 -25.87
C TYR A 388 22.86 -1.17 -24.93
N SER A 389 22.86 -2.44 -25.32
CA SER A 389 23.25 -3.56 -24.46
C SER A 389 24.22 -4.51 -25.14
N TYR A 390 25.13 -5.06 -24.36
CA TYR A 390 26.03 -6.15 -24.71
C TYR A 390 25.83 -7.26 -23.68
N GLU A 391 25.58 -8.47 -24.14
CA GLU A 391 25.47 -9.65 -23.28
C GLU A 391 26.36 -10.77 -23.78
N ASP A 392 27.23 -11.27 -22.89
CA ASP A 392 27.95 -12.52 -23.05
C ASP A 392 27.24 -13.57 -22.17
N TYR A 393 26.80 -14.66 -22.78
CA TYR A 393 26.03 -15.69 -22.07
C TYR A 393 26.38 -17.09 -22.53
N THR A 394 26.26 -18.03 -21.60
CA THR A 394 26.45 -19.46 -21.85
C THR A 394 25.20 -20.21 -21.42
N THR A 395 24.55 -20.89 -22.37
CA THR A 395 23.35 -21.72 -22.15
C THR A 395 23.58 -23.08 -22.80
N GLY A 396 23.32 -24.17 -22.08
CA GLY A 396 23.47 -25.51 -22.65
C GLY A 396 24.88 -25.82 -23.18
N GLY A 397 25.91 -25.29 -22.51
CA GLY A 397 27.31 -25.42 -22.92
C GLY A 397 27.72 -24.60 -24.15
N THR A 398 26.82 -23.82 -24.75
CA THR A 398 27.11 -22.93 -25.88
C THR A 398 27.26 -21.50 -25.41
N SER A 399 28.38 -20.86 -25.73
CA SER A 399 28.63 -19.45 -25.43
C SER A 399 28.33 -18.57 -26.65
N GLU A 400 27.62 -17.47 -26.43
CA GLU A 400 27.20 -16.52 -27.45
C GLU A 400 27.39 -15.10 -26.95
N GLN A 401 27.59 -14.18 -27.88
CA GLN A 401 27.73 -12.75 -27.59
C GLN A 401 26.75 -11.96 -28.44
N THR A 402 26.03 -11.04 -27.82
CA THR A 402 24.95 -10.32 -28.49
C THR A 402 24.96 -8.84 -28.13
N VAL A 403 24.93 -7.98 -29.14
CA VAL A 403 24.77 -6.52 -28.98
C VAL A 403 23.39 -6.14 -29.50
N LEU A 404 22.66 -5.33 -28.73
CA LEU A 404 21.31 -4.90 -29.08
C LEU A 404 21.09 -3.43 -28.76
N LEU A 405 20.48 -2.71 -29.71
CA LEU A 405 19.78 -1.45 -29.49
C LEU A 405 18.28 -1.73 -29.38
N VAL A 406 17.71 -1.45 -28.21
CA VAL A 406 16.36 -1.86 -27.80
C VAL A 406 15.55 -0.64 -27.36
N PRO A 407 14.72 -0.05 -28.23
CA PRO A 407 13.60 0.78 -27.78
C PRO A 407 12.64 -0.05 -26.92
N ASN A 408 12.21 0.54 -25.80
CA ASN A 408 11.24 -0.07 -24.90
C ASN A 408 10.27 0.96 -24.31
N ALA A 409 9.10 0.48 -23.92
CA ALA A 409 8.05 1.23 -23.27
C ALA A 409 7.46 0.40 -22.12
N SER A 410 7.28 1.05 -20.97
CA SER A 410 6.69 0.46 -19.76
C SER A 410 5.55 1.34 -19.27
N TRP A 411 4.40 0.75 -18.97
CA TRP A 411 3.27 1.40 -18.31
C TRP A 411 2.99 0.72 -16.98
N LEU A 412 3.02 1.48 -15.89
CA LEU A 412 2.80 0.99 -14.53
C LEU A 412 1.68 1.77 -13.86
N ARG A 413 0.72 1.05 -13.26
CA ARG A 413 -0.21 1.61 -12.28
C ARG A 413 -0.17 0.78 -11.02
N SER A 414 -0.02 1.45 -9.88
CA SER A 414 0.03 0.81 -8.57
C SER A 414 -0.82 1.61 -7.59
N VAL A 415 -1.81 0.96 -7.00
CA VAL A 415 -2.69 1.52 -5.97
C VAL A 415 -2.65 0.58 -4.79
N SER A 416 -2.40 1.11 -3.60
CA SER A 416 -2.35 0.35 -2.35
C SER A 416 -2.94 1.16 -1.22
N ASP A 417 -3.62 0.48 -0.29
CA ASP A 417 -4.10 1.05 0.96
C ASP A 417 -2.97 1.34 1.96
N ASN A 418 -1.89 0.55 1.93
CA ASN A 418 -0.73 0.71 2.80
C ASN A 418 0.58 0.40 2.05
N LEU A 419 1.66 1.11 2.37
CA LEU A 419 2.97 0.93 1.73
C LEU A 419 3.77 -0.27 2.27
N LEU A 420 3.56 -0.65 3.52
CA LEU A 420 4.32 -1.69 4.21
C LEU A 420 3.54 -3.00 4.36
N ARG A 421 2.24 -2.91 4.62
CA ARG A 421 1.35 -4.07 4.77
C ARG A 421 0.07 -3.89 3.95
N PRO A 422 0.15 -4.02 2.61
CA PRO A 422 -1.00 -3.82 1.74
C PRO A 422 -2.05 -4.93 1.96
N THR A 423 -3.32 -4.55 2.17
CA THR A 423 -4.44 -5.51 2.26
C THR A 423 -5.47 -5.34 1.14
N ARG A 424 -5.42 -4.19 0.47
CA ARG A 424 -6.30 -3.86 -0.67
C ARG A 424 -5.54 -3.03 -1.68
N GLY A 425 -5.52 -3.48 -2.91
CA GLY A 425 -4.84 -2.73 -3.96
C GLY A 425 -4.60 -3.56 -5.21
N TYR A 426 -3.96 -2.94 -6.19
CA TYR A 426 -3.49 -3.65 -7.36
C TYR A 426 -2.25 -2.97 -7.92
N ARG A 427 -1.43 -3.76 -8.60
CA ARG A 427 -0.30 -3.33 -9.42
C ARG A 427 -0.45 -3.97 -10.78
N VAL A 428 -0.44 -3.17 -11.84
CA VAL A 428 -0.43 -3.66 -13.23
C VAL A 428 0.72 -2.98 -13.95
N GLN A 429 1.55 -3.79 -14.59
CA GLN A 429 2.66 -3.36 -15.41
C GLN A 429 2.58 -4.01 -16.79
N ALA A 430 2.81 -3.22 -17.84
CA ALA A 430 2.89 -3.69 -19.22
C ALA A 430 4.19 -3.17 -19.82
N ASP A 431 5.04 -4.06 -20.30
CA ASP A 431 6.32 -3.78 -20.93
C ASP A 431 6.29 -4.25 -22.38
N VAL A 432 6.76 -3.41 -23.29
CA VAL A 432 6.94 -3.75 -24.71
C VAL A 432 8.31 -3.26 -25.14
N GLY A 433 9.08 -4.11 -25.80
CA GLY A 433 10.39 -3.75 -26.31
C GLY A 433 10.84 -4.68 -27.42
N GLY A 434 11.80 -4.23 -28.21
CA GLY A 434 12.30 -5.03 -29.30
C GLY A 434 13.51 -4.42 -29.96
N SER A 435 14.17 -5.21 -30.79
CA SER A 435 15.27 -4.74 -31.63
C SER A 435 15.02 -5.13 -33.07
N HIS A 436 15.69 -4.43 -33.98
CA HIS A 436 15.76 -4.79 -35.38
C HIS A 436 17.21 -5.03 -35.77
N LYS A 437 17.48 -6.17 -36.39
CA LYS A 437 18.81 -6.54 -36.88
C LYS A 437 19.34 -5.47 -37.82
N SER A 438 20.47 -4.89 -37.45
CA SER A 438 21.10 -3.75 -38.13
C SER A 438 22.61 -3.78 -37.87
N LEU A 439 23.34 -2.72 -38.26
CA LEU A 439 24.77 -2.60 -37.93
C LEU A 439 25.03 -2.54 -36.42
N ILE A 440 24.03 -2.19 -35.60
CA ILE A 440 24.16 -1.95 -34.15
C ILE A 440 23.47 -3.07 -33.34
N SER A 441 22.58 -3.86 -33.96
CA SER A 441 21.82 -4.92 -33.30
C SER A 441 21.98 -6.27 -33.99
N SER A 442 22.33 -7.30 -33.24
CA SER A 442 22.60 -8.65 -33.78
C SER A 442 21.34 -9.44 -34.13
N VAL A 443 20.21 -9.16 -33.48
CA VAL A 443 18.96 -9.93 -33.56
C VAL A 443 17.77 -9.01 -33.74
N SER A 444 16.74 -9.49 -34.45
CA SER A 444 15.41 -8.87 -34.46
C SER A 444 14.50 -9.61 -33.49
N PHE A 445 13.88 -8.90 -32.56
CA PHE A 445 12.82 -9.46 -31.73
C PHE A 445 11.79 -8.41 -31.35
N LEU A 446 10.60 -8.85 -30.97
CA LEU A 446 9.58 -8.05 -30.31
C LEU A 446 9.06 -8.84 -29.10
N GLN A 447 9.15 -8.25 -27.93
CA GLN A 447 8.71 -8.84 -26.67
C GLN A 447 7.62 -7.96 -26.03
N GLY A 448 6.60 -8.63 -25.50
CA GLY A 448 5.62 -8.05 -24.59
C GLY A 448 5.56 -8.85 -23.29
N LEU A 449 5.41 -8.16 -22.16
CA LEU A 449 5.20 -8.74 -20.84
C LEU A 449 4.12 -7.95 -20.10
N VAL A 450 3.16 -8.64 -19.52
CA VAL A 450 2.15 -8.07 -18.63
C VAL A 450 2.26 -8.76 -17.28
N SER A 451 2.44 -7.97 -16.23
CA SER A 451 2.51 -8.42 -14.83
C SER A 451 1.39 -7.76 -14.03
N ALA A 452 0.63 -8.56 -13.28
CA ALA A 452 -0.47 -8.08 -12.47
C ALA A 452 -0.44 -8.70 -11.07
N THR A 453 -0.59 -7.87 -10.05
CA THR A 453 -0.85 -8.28 -8.67
C THR A 453 -2.13 -7.62 -8.20
N TRP A 454 -3.04 -8.39 -7.61
CA TRP A 454 -4.28 -7.88 -7.04
C TRP A 454 -4.42 -8.38 -5.60
N LEU A 455 -4.75 -7.47 -4.69
CA LEU A 455 -4.97 -7.74 -3.28
C LEU A 455 -6.39 -7.29 -2.94
N GLN A 456 -7.15 -8.17 -2.30
CA GLN A 456 -8.46 -7.84 -1.78
C GLN A 456 -8.70 -8.50 -0.42
N PRO A 457 -9.44 -7.84 0.49
CA PRO A 457 -9.88 -8.49 1.71
C PRO A 457 -10.71 -9.74 1.40
N GLY A 458 -10.37 -10.85 2.05
CA GLY A 458 -11.08 -12.12 1.96
C GLY A 458 -12.03 -12.33 3.15
N PHE A 459 -12.25 -13.59 3.54
CA PHE A 459 -13.02 -13.91 4.74
C PHE A 459 -12.26 -13.52 6.01
N GLY A 460 -12.99 -13.04 7.03
CA GLY A 460 -12.40 -12.60 8.30
C GLY A 460 -11.47 -11.39 8.13
N SER A 461 -10.29 -11.46 8.74
CA SER A 461 -9.20 -10.47 8.58
C SER A 461 -8.18 -10.85 7.51
N GLY A 462 -8.44 -11.92 6.74
CA GLY A 462 -7.53 -12.43 5.71
C GLY A 462 -7.52 -11.59 4.45
N THR A 463 -6.43 -11.70 3.69
CA THR A 463 -6.23 -11.06 2.39
C THR A 463 -6.04 -12.12 1.31
N LEU A 464 -6.78 -12.00 0.22
CA LEU A 464 -6.58 -12.79 -0.98
C LEU A 464 -5.66 -12.02 -1.94
N ILE A 465 -4.56 -12.67 -2.32
CA ILE A 465 -3.51 -12.14 -3.19
C ILE A 465 -3.52 -12.98 -4.47
N THR A 466 -3.62 -12.31 -5.61
CA THR A 466 -3.54 -12.94 -6.92
C THR A 466 -2.39 -12.33 -7.70
N ARG A 467 -1.54 -13.14 -8.32
CA ARG A 467 -0.46 -12.70 -9.22
C ARG A 467 -0.61 -13.38 -10.58
N ALA A 468 -0.30 -12.66 -11.65
CA ALA A 468 -0.20 -13.23 -12.99
C ALA A 468 0.91 -12.55 -13.79
N ASP A 469 1.72 -13.33 -14.50
CA ASP A 469 2.69 -12.85 -15.48
C ASP A 469 2.48 -13.54 -16.83
N LEU A 470 2.28 -12.76 -17.88
CA LEU A 470 2.03 -13.23 -19.25
C LEU A 470 3.03 -12.57 -20.20
N GLY A 471 3.82 -13.38 -20.90
CA GLY A 471 4.89 -12.89 -21.77
C GLY A 471 4.89 -13.60 -23.12
N ALA A 472 5.27 -12.86 -24.16
CA ALA A 472 5.48 -13.40 -25.50
C ALA A 472 6.63 -12.68 -26.22
N THR A 473 7.48 -13.44 -26.88
CA THR A 473 8.63 -12.94 -27.66
C THR A 473 8.58 -13.50 -29.06
N LEU A 474 8.38 -12.61 -30.04
CA LEU A 474 8.55 -12.91 -31.45
C LEU A 474 10.02 -12.76 -31.80
N VAL A 475 10.68 -13.85 -32.18
CA VAL A 475 12.11 -13.84 -32.54
C VAL A 475 12.42 -14.93 -33.55
N ASP A 476 13.31 -14.63 -34.49
CA ASP A 476 13.88 -15.60 -35.42
C ASP A 476 15.33 -15.22 -35.79
N PRO A 477 16.36 -16.05 -35.50
CA PRO A 477 16.31 -17.32 -34.77
C PRO A 477 16.40 -17.14 -33.24
N PHE A 478 15.71 -18.02 -32.48
CA PHE A 478 15.66 -17.96 -31.00
C PHE A 478 17.01 -18.15 -30.31
N ASN A 479 17.90 -18.98 -30.86
CA ASN A 479 19.19 -19.28 -30.25
C ASN A 479 20.10 -18.06 -30.08
N LYS A 480 19.89 -17.00 -30.87
CA LYS A 480 20.60 -15.72 -30.73
C LYS A 480 19.96 -14.75 -29.74
N LEU A 481 18.73 -15.03 -29.28
CA LEU A 481 18.09 -14.22 -28.25
C LEU A 481 18.88 -14.37 -26.95
N PRO A 482 19.42 -13.29 -26.36
CA PRO A 482 20.23 -13.41 -25.16
C PRO A 482 19.36 -13.68 -23.92
N THR A 483 19.96 -14.19 -22.85
CA THR A 483 19.23 -14.72 -21.69
C THR A 483 18.36 -13.68 -21.00
N THR A 484 18.72 -12.40 -21.06
CA THR A 484 17.92 -11.28 -20.53
C THR A 484 16.52 -11.19 -21.15
N TYR A 485 16.35 -11.60 -22.40
CA TYR A 485 15.07 -11.55 -23.12
C TYR A 485 14.40 -12.92 -23.27
N ARG A 486 14.93 -13.99 -22.65
CA ARG A 486 14.26 -15.29 -22.60
C ARG A 486 13.38 -15.41 -21.36
N PHE A 487 12.26 -16.12 -21.47
CA PHE A 487 11.40 -16.37 -20.32
C PHE A 487 11.80 -17.64 -19.57
N TYR A 488 11.68 -17.59 -18.24
CA TYR A 488 11.91 -18.70 -17.31
C TYR A 488 10.84 -18.64 -16.22
N ALA A 489 10.45 -19.79 -15.68
CA ALA A 489 9.54 -19.89 -14.53
C ALA A 489 10.16 -20.76 -13.41
N GLY A 490 9.55 -20.71 -12.22
CA GLY A 490 10.03 -21.39 -11.01
C GLY A 490 10.82 -20.45 -10.08
N GLY A 491 10.73 -20.71 -8.76
CA GLY A 491 11.27 -19.85 -7.70
C GLY A 491 10.19 -19.08 -6.93
N ILE A 492 10.61 -18.32 -5.90
CA ILE A 492 9.74 -17.70 -4.87
C ILE A 492 8.72 -16.70 -5.44
N ASN A 493 9.05 -16.05 -6.55
CA ASN A 493 8.23 -15.03 -7.20
C ASN A 493 7.54 -15.52 -8.48
N SER A 494 7.68 -16.79 -8.83
CA SER A 494 7.08 -17.40 -10.03
C SER A 494 6.18 -18.58 -9.64
N VAL A 495 6.66 -19.82 -9.78
CA VAL A 495 5.94 -21.04 -9.38
C VAL A 495 6.69 -21.69 -8.23
N ARG A 496 6.21 -21.48 -7.00
CA ARG A 496 6.79 -22.12 -5.82
C ARG A 496 6.61 -23.63 -5.88
N GLY A 497 7.56 -24.36 -5.33
CA GLY A 497 7.67 -25.83 -5.43
C GLY A 497 8.70 -26.28 -6.47
N TYR A 498 9.05 -25.39 -7.40
CA TYR A 498 10.16 -25.57 -8.34
C TYR A 498 11.32 -24.64 -7.97
N ALA A 499 12.55 -25.03 -8.31
CA ALA A 499 13.72 -24.22 -8.10
C ALA A 499 13.72 -22.98 -9.02
N TYR A 500 14.56 -22.01 -8.68
CA TYR A 500 14.73 -20.79 -9.46
C TYR A 500 15.04 -21.08 -10.93
N ARG A 501 14.16 -20.64 -11.83
CA ARG A 501 14.29 -20.82 -13.30
C ARG A 501 14.41 -22.27 -13.77
N GLU A 502 13.80 -23.19 -13.03
CA GLU A 502 13.74 -24.63 -13.38
C GLU A 502 12.76 -24.92 -14.52
N LEU A 503 11.74 -24.09 -14.72
CA LEU A 503 10.66 -24.33 -15.66
C LEU A 503 10.90 -23.61 -16.99
N GLY A 504 11.02 -24.39 -18.06
CA GLY A 504 11.15 -23.91 -19.43
C GLY A 504 11.59 -25.00 -20.41
N PRO A 505 11.70 -24.69 -21.71
CA PRO A 505 12.28 -25.59 -22.69
C PRO A 505 13.70 -26.00 -22.31
N THR A 506 14.03 -27.27 -22.51
CA THR A 506 15.35 -27.82 -22.24
C THR A 506 16.09 -28.18 -23.53
N ASP A 507 17.42 -28.19 -23.48
CA ASP A 507 18.25 -28.75 -24.54
C ASP A 507 18.35 -30.29 -24.44
N ALA A 508 19.16 -30.88 -25.33
CA ALA A 508 19.40 -32.32 -25.36
C ALA A 508 20.10 -32.88 -24.12
N THR A 509 20.70 -32.02 -23.29
CA THR A 509 21.35 -32.39 -22.03
C THR A 509 20.41 -32.28 -20.82
N GLY A 510 19.19 -31.75 -21.03
CA GLY A 510 18.21 -31.49 -19.97
C GLY A 510 18.40 -30.13 -19.28
N ALA A 511 19.28 -29.26 -19.78
CA ALA A 511 19.48 -27.92 -19.24
C ALA A 511 18.42 -26.96 -19.77
N VAL A 512 17.85 -26.11 -18.91
CA VAL A 512 16.79 -25.15 -19.27
C VAL A 512 17.40 -24.00 -20.07
N VAL A 513 16.93 -23.80 -21.30
CA VAL A 513 17.45 -22.76 -22.21
C VAL A 513 16.54 -21.52 -22.30
N GLY A 514 15.37 -21.57 -21.66
CA GLY A 514 14.36 -20.50 -21.66
C GLY A 514 13.40 -20.58 -22.84
N GLY A 515 12.24 -19.92 -22.71
CA GLY A 515 11.13 -19.96 -23.66
C GLY A 515 10.81 -18.62 -24.33
N GLN A 516 10.06 -18.68 -25.43
CA GLN A 516 9.49 -17.52 -26.13
C GLN A 516 8.23 -16.98 -25.44
N TYR A 517 7.52 -17.82 -24.69
CA TYR A 517 6.29 -17.48 -24.00
C TYR A 517 6.41 -17.74 -22.51
N LEU A 518 5.68 -16.96 -21.71
CA LEU A 518 5.56 -17.11 -20.26
C LEU A 518 4.08 -17.08 -19.88
N SER A 519 3.67 -17.99 -19.01
CA SER A 519 2.39 -17.87 -18.32
C SER A 519 2.56 -18.36 -16.90
N THR A 520 2.36 -17.48 -15.93
CA THR A 520 2.36 -17.84 -14.51
C THR A 520 1.17 -17.19 -13.81
N PHE A 521 0.59 -17.92 -12.87
CA PHE A 521 -0.56 -17.52 -12.09
C PHE A 521 -0.36 -18.02 -10.65
N SER A 522 -0.67 -17.19 -9.67
CA SER A 522 -0.57 -17.53 -8.26
C SER A 522 -1.81 -17.03 -7.54
N LEU A 523 -2.38 -17.88 -6.70
CA LEU A 523 -3.45 -17.54 -5.77
C LEU A 523 -2.96 -17.84 -4.36
N GLU A 524 -2.92 -16.83 -3.50
CA GLU A 524 -2.45 -16.92 -2.13
C GLU A 524 -3.48 -16.30 -1.18
N TYR A 525 -3.80 -17.00 -0.10
CA TYR A 525 -4.63 -16.46 0.97
C TYR A 525 -3.77 -16.31 2.23
N GLU A 526 -3.64 -15.07 2.68
CA GLU A 526 -2.87 -14.68 3.87
C GLU A 526 -3.84 -14.34 5.01
N GLN A 527 -3.78 -15.08 6.12
CA GLN A 527 -4.60 -14.87 7.30
C GLN A 527 -3.73 -14.37 8.47
N PRO A 528 -3.96 -13.16 8.99
CA PRO A 528 -3.36 -12.71 10.23
C PRO A 528 -3.74 -13.64 11.39
N VAL A 529 -2.76 -14.12 12.15
CA VAL A 529 -2.93 -15.03 13.29
C VAL A 529 -2.51 -14.34 14.60
N LEU A 530 -1.48 -13.49 14.54
CA LEU A 530 -1.04 -12.59 15.61
C LEU A 530 -0.82 -11.18 15.00
N PRO A 531 -0.67 -10.12 15.80
CA PRO A 531 -0.53 -8.75 15.28
C PRO A 531 0.47 -8.61 14.12
N ASP A 532 1.66 -9.21 14.26
CA ASP A 532 2.74 -9.14 13.27
C ASP A 532 2.95 -10.44 12.48
N TRP A 533 2.11 -11.47 12.69
CA TRP A 533 2.27 -12.78 12.07
C TRP A 533 1.05 -13.17 11.26
N SER A 534 1.27 -13.59 10.02
CA SER A 534 0.25 -14.20 9.18
C SER A 534 0.64 -15.61 8.76
N ALA A 535 -0.34 -16.49 8.64
CA ALA A 535 -0.20 -17.75 7.93
C ALA A 535 -0.68 -17.57 6.49
N ALA A 536 -0.05 -18.25 5.54
CA ALA A 536 -0.41 -18.20 4.13
C ALA A 536 -0.63 -19.61 3.57
N LEU A 537 -1.54 -19.73 2.62
CA LEU A 537 -1.72 -20.91 1.79
C LEU A 537 -1.75 -20.47 0.33
N PHE A 538 -1.10 -21.21 -0.55
CA PHE A 538 -0.99 -20.80 -1.95
C PHE A 538 -1.02 -21.98 -2.93
N VAL A 539 -1.44 -21.66 -4.15
CA VAL A 539 -1.31 -22.49 -5.33
C VAL A 539 -0.74 -21.61 -6.45
N ASP A 540 0.36 -22.07 -7.03
CA ASP A 540 1.03 -21.43 -8.14
C ASP A 540 1.01 -22.37 -9.33
N THR A 541 0.68 -21.87 -10.52
CA THR A 541 0.67 -22.64 -11.76
C THR A 541 1.30 -21.82 -12.87
N GLY A 542 2.22 -22.42 -13.63
CA GLY A 542 2.88 -21.70 -14.70
C GLY A 542 3.97 -22.48 -15.42
N ASN A 543 4.42 -21.95 -16.54
CA ASN A 543 5.60 -22.45 -17.27
C ASN A 543 6.12 -21.39 -18.26
N ALA A 544 7.36 -21.60 -18.75
CA ALA A 544 7.87 -20.98 -19.96
C ALA A 544 7.89 -22.02 -21.10
N PHE A 545 7.62 -21.60 -22.35
CA PHE A 545 7.45 -22.54 -23.47
C PHE A 545 7.74 -21.90 -24.85
N ASN A 546 7.91 -22.73 -25.87
CA ASN A 546 8.15 -22.31 -27.27
C ASN A 546 7.01 -22.69 -28.24
N SER A 547 6.12 -23.59 -27.85
CA SER A 547 5.00 -24.08 -28.67
C SER A 547 3.67 -23.52 -28.18
N THR A 548 2.62 -23.67 -28.99
CA THR A 548 1.25 -23.39 -28.56
C THR A 548 0.66 -24.46 -27.65
N ASP A 549 1.37 -25.57 -27.42
CA ASP A 549 0.96 -26.61 -26.46
C ASP A 549 1.40 -26.20 -25.04
N ILE A 550 0.46 -25.64 -24.28
CA ILE A 550 0.71 -25.06 -22.97
C ILE A 550 0.69 -26.18 -21.92
N GLN A 551 1.88 -26.60 -21.49
CA GLN A 551 2.04 -27.53 -20.37
C GLN A 551 2.38 -26.76 -19.10
N LEU A 552 1.36 -26.40 -18.32
CA LEU A 552 1.54 -25.71 -17.04
C LEU A 552 2.04 -26.68 -15.97
N LYS A 553 2.87 -26.19 -15.08
CA LYS A 553 3.38 -26.91 -13.92
C LYS A 553 2.83 -26.24 -12.67
N THR A 554 2.36 -27.04 -11.72
CA THR A 554 1.68 -26.55 -10.51
C THR A 554 2.49 -26.88 -9.27
N GLY A 555 2.54 -25.94 -8.33
CA GLY A 555 3.05 -26.16 -6.99
C GLY A 555 2.11 -25.56 -5.95
N VAL A 556 2.04 -26.20 -4.80
CA VAL A 556 1.15 -25.82 -3.69
C VAL A 556 1.95 -25.73 -2.40
N GLY A 557 1.51 -24.91 -1.47
CA GLY A 557 2.23 -24.80 -0.22
C GLY A 557 1.58 -23.96 0.85
N LEU A 558 2.31 -23.90 1.97
CA LEU A 558 1.98 -23.14 3.16
C LEU A 558 3.10 -22.16 3.46
N GLY A 559 2.75 -21.03 4.05
CA GLY A 559 3.68 -19.95 4.32
C GLY A 559 3.48 -19.31 5.68
N VAL A 560 4.53 -18.67 6.17
CA VAL A 560 4.54 -17.78 7.33
C VAL A 560 5.01 -16.41 6.85
N ARG A 561 4.32 -15.37 7.29
CA ARG A 561 4.70 -13.95 7.09
C ARG A 561 4.94 -13.34 8.45
N TRP A 562 6.08 -12.68 8.62
CA TRP A 562 6.38 -11.93 9.82
C TRP A 562 6.75 -10.50 9.46
N PHE A 563 5.93 -9.55 9.89
CA PHE A 563 6.19 -8.12 9.73
C PHE A 563 7.09 -7.65 10.87
N SER A 564 8.39 -7.91 10.75
CA SER A 564 9.34 -7.55 11.81
C SER A 564 9.60 -6.04 11.85
N PRO A 565 10.12 -5.49 12.97
CA PRO A 565 10.52 -4.08 13.06
C PRO A 565 11.57 -3.64 12.03
N ILE A 566 12.30 -4.60 11.43
CA ILE A 566 13.36 -4.35 10.44
C ILE A 566 12.94 -4.66 9.00
N GLY A 567 11.69 -5.07 8.78
CA GLY A 567 11.14 -5.39 7.46
C GLY A 567 10.34 -6.70 7.45
N PRO A 568 9.58 -6.96 6.37
CA PRO A 568 8.84 -8.20 6.21
C PRO A 568 9.79 -9.40 6.04
N VAL A 569 9.33 -10.55 6.52
CA VAL A 569 9.98 -11.86 6.40
C VAL A 569 8.96 -12.84 5.85
N ARG A 570 9.36 -13.64 4.88
CA ARG A 570 8.54 -14.65 4.20
C ARG A 570 9.24 -16.00 4.27
N LEU A 571 8.52 -17.02 4.72
CA LEU A 571 8.97 -18.41 4.70
C LEU A 571 7.85 -19.27 4.12
N ASP A 572 8.09 -19.92 2.98
CA ASP A 572 7.14 -20.80 2.30
C ASP A 572 7.71 -22.21 2.18
N PHE A 573 6.84 -23.18 2.38
CA PHE A 573 7.10 -24.60 2.18
C PHE A 573 6.22 -25.07 1.03
N ALA A 574 6.83 -25.50 -0.07
CA ALA A 574 6.13 -25.76 -1.33
C ALA A 574 6.45 -27.14 -1.88
N ILE A 575 5.44 -27.80 -2.44
CA ILE A 575 5.52 -29.12 -3.07
C ILE A 575 5.09 -28.96 -4.53
N PRO A 576 5.92 -29.40 -5.51
CA PRO A 576 5.51 -29.47 -6.90
C PRO A 576 4.55 -30.66 -7.11
N LEU A 577 3.49 -30.46 -7.88
CA LEU A 577 2.50 -31.50 -8.22
C LEU A 577 2.82 -32.24 -9.52
N ASP A 578 3.72 -31.69 -10.33
CA ASP A 578 4.20 -32.28 -11.58
C ASP A 578 5.69 -32.64 -11.45
N GLU A 579 6.27 -33.21 -12.50
CA GLU A 579 7.69 -33.55 -12.55
C GLU A 579 8.60 -32.34 -12.26
N ALA A 580 9.49 -32.52 -11.29
CA ALA A 580 10.43 -31.52 -10.78
C ALA A 580 11.74 -32.18 -10.33
N LYS A 581 12.81 -31.39 -10.23
CA LYS A 581 14.12 -31.84 -9.72
C LYS A 581 14.10 -32.21 -8.23
N SER A 582 13.22 -31.59 -7.46
CA SER A 582 13.03 -31.85 -6.03
C SER A 582 11.57 -32.10 -5.71
N SER A 583 11.29 -32.97 -4.75
CA SER A 583 9.94 -33.23 -4.24
C SER A 583 9.44 -32.15 -3.27
N PHE A 584 10.31 -31.24 -2.84
CA PHE A 584 10.02 -30.21 -1.86
C PHE A 584 10.97 -29.02 -2.00
N GLN A 585 10.46 -27.81 -1.80
CA GLN A 585 11.24 -26.57 -1.79
C GLN A 585 10.88 -25.72 -0.58
N ILE A 586 11.90 -25.14 0.04
CA ILE A 586 11.74 -24.09 1.05
C ILE A 586 12.11 -22.78 0.36
N HIS A 587 11.18 -21.83 0.39
CA HIS A 587 11.42 -20.48 -0.11
C HIS A 587 11.48 -19.53 1.07
N PHE A 588 12.58 -18.81 1.24
CA PHE A 588 12.73 -17.84 2.33
C PHE A 588 13.20 -16.52 1.77
N ALA A 589 12.58 -15.41 2.17
CA ALA A 589 12.99 -14.06 1.81
C ALA A 589 12.88 -13.10 3.00
N THR A 590 13.82 -12.16 3.11
CA THR A 590 13.87 -11.14 4.17
C THR A 590 14.61 -9.89 3.72
N GLY A 591 14.35 -8.77 4.39
CA GLY A 591 15.15 -7.55 4.27
C GLY A 591 14.90 -6.80 2.97
N SER A 592 15.96 -6.34 2.30
CA SER A 592 15.87 -5.50 1.08
C SER A 592 15.24 -6.19 -0.15
N ARG A 593 14.83 -7.46 -0.03
CA ARG A 593 14.29 -8.26 -1.12
C ARG A 593 12.76 -8.21 -1.26
N LEU A 594 12.04 -7.84 -0.20
CA LEU A 594 10.57 -7.97 -0.10
C LEU A 594 9.81 -6.66 -0.31
#